data_AF-A0A3L7X6N1-F1
#
_entry.id   AF-A0A3L7X6N1-F1
#
_cell.length_a   1.000
_cell.length_b   1.000
_cell.length_c   1.000
_cell.angle_alpha   90.00
_cell.angle_beta   90.00
_cell.angle_gamma   90.00
#
_symmetry.space_group_name_H-M   'P 1'
#
loop_
_entity.id
_entity.type
_entity.pdbx_description
1 polymer ?
#
loop_
_entity_poly.entity_id
_entity_poly.type
_entity_poly.pdbx_seq_one_letter_code
_entity_poly.pdbx_strand_id
1 'polypeptide(L)'
;MTELAQQRALARHLLDERSAADAMAAYYAQEHAAARTRLFLHYAAGGRVDGVLVRAQTGADLFRPLVMVRAPSPNAAAQLLEAGMQPDRPCYLVMPSELGAVAFRELEITELQLLCQYVLYAHQFKPLINVLVQRAASA
;
A
#
# COMPACT_ATOMS: atom_id res chain seq x y z
N MET A 1 -22.85 -5.35 3.94
CA MET A 1 -21.50 -5.02 3.42
C MET A 1 -20.51 -5.25 4.54
N THR A 2 -19.32 -5.79 4.27
CA THR A 2 -18.28 -5.91 5.30
C THR A 2 -17.71 -4.53 5.64
N GLU A 3 -17.22 -4.34 6.86
CA GLU A 3 -16.58 -3.10 7.31
C GLU A 3 -15.46 -2.65 6.34
N LEU A 4 -14.64 -3.60 5.90
CA LEU A 4 -13.56 -3.34 4.94
C LEU A 4 -14.09 -2.82 3.59
N ALA A 5 -15.19 -3.38 3.07
CA ALA A 5 -15.75 -2.92 1.80
C ALA A 5 -16.25 -1.47 1.89
N GLN A 6 -16.81 -1.07 3.03
CA GLN A 6 -17.19 0.32 3.29
C GLN A 6 -15.95 1.22 3.38
N GLN A 7 -14.91 0.80 4.09
CA GLN A 7 -13.65 1.55 4.17
C GLN A 7 -12.99 1.73 2.80
N ARG A 8 -13.02 0.70 1.94
CA ARG A 8 -12.55 0.77 0.55
C ARG A 8 -13.28 1.81 -0.27
N ALA A 9 -14.62 1.80 -0.18
CA ALA A 9 -15.45 2.78 -0.87
C ALA A 9 -15.12 4.22 -0.43
N LEU A 10 -14.92 4.43 0.88
CA LEU A 10 -14.54 5.74 1.41
C LEU A 10 -13.12 6.18 1.03
N ALA A 11 -12.18 5.26 0.87
CA ALA A 11 -10.80 5.59 0.51
C ALA A 11 -10.56 5.70 -1.01
N ARG A 12 -11.51 5.29 -1.85
CA ARG A 12 -11.28 5.13 -3.30
C ARG A 12 -10.88 6.43 -3.99
N HIS A 13 -11.43 7.57 -3.58
CA HIS A 13 -11.08 8.87 -4.17
C HIS A 13 -9.70 9.39 -3.78
N LEU A 14 -9.00 8.73 -2.85
CA LEU A 14 -7.66 9.12 -2.39
C LEU A 14 -6.54 8.55 -3.26
N LEU A 15 -6.84 7.55 -4.08
CA LEU A 15 -5.85 6.74 -4.78
C LEU A 15 -6.12 6.81 -6.28
N ASP A 16 -5.12 7.23 -7.05
CA ASP A 16 -5.19 7.21 -8.51
C ASP A 16 -4.51 5.96 -9.06
N GLU A 17 -5.29 5.02 -9.59
CA GLU A 17 -4.79 3.78 -10.22
C GLU A 17 -3.88 4.05 -11.44
N ARG A 18 -3.89 5.27 -11.99
CA ARG A 18 -3.03 5.69 -13.11
C ARG A 18 -1.75 6.37 -12.65
N SER A 19 -1.63 6.70 -11.37
CA SER A 19 -0.43 7.29 -10.78
C SER A 19 0.54 6.20 -10.35
N ALA A 20 1.80 6.28 -10.79
CA ALA A 20 2.85 5.38 -10.32
C ALA A 20 3.00 5.44 -8.80
N ALA A 21 2.94 6.64 -8.21
CA ALA A 21 3.08 6.88 -6.78
C ALA A 21 2.03 6.12 -5.95
N ASP A 22 0.81 6.01 -6.48
CA ASP A 22 -0.30 5.35 -5.80
C ASP A 22 -0.43 3.88 -6.20
N ALA A 23 0.33 3.38 -7.18
CA ALA A 23 0.10 2.06 -7.78
C ALA A 23 0.04 0.91 -6.75
N MET A 24 1.01 0.88 -5.81
CA MET A 24 0.98 -0.12 -4.74
C MET A 24 -0.21 0.12 -3.80
N ALA A 25 -0.39 1.36 -3.33
CA ALA A 25 -1.45 1.75 -2.40
C ALA A 25 -2.85 1.42 -2.95
N ALA A 26 -3.11 1.73 -4.21
CA ALA A 26 -4.33 1.41 -4.94
C ALA A 26 -4.60 -0.10 -4.93
N TYR A 27 -3.62 -0.92 -5.32
CA TYR A 27 -3.80 -2.38 -5.34
C TYR A 27 -4.12 -2.95 -3.95
N TYR A 28 -3.30 -2.67 -2.93
CA TYR A 28 -3.54 -3.30 -1.63
C TYR A 28 -4.71 -2.69 -0.86
N ALA A 29 -5.05 -1.42 -1.09
CA ALA A 29 -6.21 -0.81 -0.50
C ALA A 29 -7.49 -1.38 -1.10
N GLN A 30 -7.60 -1.43 -2.43
CA GLN A 30 -8.86 -1.69 -3.14
C GLN A 30 -9.05 -3.17 -3.51
N GLU A 31 -7.99 -3.85 -3.97
CA GLU A 31 -8.13 -5.13 -4.69
C GLU A 31 -7.61 -6.35 -3.90
N HIS A 32 -6.65 -6.17 -2.99
CA HIS A 32 -6.04 -7.29 -2.26
C HIS A 32 -7.04 -8.10 -1.40
N ALA A 33 -6.71 -9.35 -1.08
CA ALA A 33 -7.60 -10.26 -0.37
C ALA A 33 -8.04 -9.71 1.00
N ALA A 34 -9.36 -9.62 1.22
CA ALA A 34 -9.94 -9.03 2.43
C ALA A 34 -9.45 -9.67 3.74
N ALA A 35 -9.25 -10.99 3.75
CA ALA A 35 -8.76 -11.73 4.92
C ALA A 35 -7.33 -11.36 5.34
N ARG A 36 -6.59 -10.67 4.46
CA ARG A 36 -5.17 -10.33 4.64
C ARG A 36 -4.93 -8.82 4.63
N THR A 37 -5.98 -8.01 4.65
CA THR A 37 -5.91 -6.54 4.58
C THR A 37 -6.65 -5.92 5.75
N ARG A 38 -6.04 -4.90 6.37
CA ARG A 38 -6.69 -3.97 7.29
C ARG A 38 -6.52 -2.55 6.75
N LEU A 39 -7.59 -1.75 6.81
CA LEU A 39 -7.56 -0.34 6.48
C LEU A 39 -7.77 0.51 7.73
N PHE A 40 -7.05 1.62 7.77
CA PHE A 40 -7.16 2.67 8.78
C PHE A 40 -7.39 3.97 8.03
N LEU A 41 -8.42 4.73 8.41
CA LEU A 41 -8.82 5.94 7.72
C LEU A 41 -8.58 7.14 8.61
N HIS A 42 -8.06 8.21 8.01
CA HIS A 42 -8.00 9.53 8.63
C HIS A 42 -9.17 10.36 8.10
N TYR A 43 -9.77 11.15 8.98
CA TYR A 43 -10.90 12.00 8.70
C TYR A 43 -10.50 13.45 8.93
N ALA A 44 -10.69 14.29 7.92
CA ALA A 44 -10.57 15.73 8.05
C ALA A 44 -11.60 16.29 9.05
N ALA A 45 -11.42 17.54 9.49
CA ALA A 45 -12.35 18.22 10.41
C ALA A 45 -13.82 18.23 9.93
N GLY A 46 -14.05 18.17 8.60
CA GLY A 46 -15.39 18.06 8.00
C GLY A 46 -15.95 16.64 7.90
N GLY A 47 -15.32 15.63 8.52
CA GLY A 47 -15.76 14.23 8.49
C GLY A 47 -15.50 13.51 7.16
N ARG A 48 -14.83 14.16 6.20
CA ARG A 48 -14.43 13.53 4.93
C ARG A 48 -13.14 12.75 5.12
N VAL A 49 -13.10 11.53 4.59
CA VAL A 49 -11.88 10.73 4.51
C VAL A 49 -10.89 11.39 3.54
N ASP A 50 -9.71 11.72 4.04
CA ASP A 50 -8.63 12.40 3.31
C ASP A 50 -7.28 11.69 3.43
N GLY A 51 -7.17 10.66 4.27
CA GLY A 51 -5.99 9.81 4.38
C GLY A 51 -6.34 8.34 4.63
N VAL A 52 -5.44 7.44 4.23
CA VAL A 52 -5.57 6.00 4.41
C VAL A 52 -4.22 5.35 4.70
N LEU A 53 -4.23 4.40 5.63
CA LEU A 53 -3.16 3.44 5.83
C LEU A 53 -3.68 2.03 5.55
N VAL A 54 -2.91 1.28 4.76
CA VAL A 54 -3.16 -0.12 4.43
C VAL A 54 -2.14 -0.97 5.14
N ARG A 55 -2.57 -2.00 5.87
CA ARG A 55 -1.68 -3.05 6.36
C ARG A 55 -2.07 -4.38 5.72
N ALA A 56 -1.18 -4.93 4.90
CA ALA A 56 -1.40 -6.13 4.11
C ALA A 56 -0.38 -7.23 4.43
N GLN A 57 -0.85 -8.46 4.60
CA GLN A 57 0.01 -9.64 4.63
C GLN A 57 0.20 -10.16 3.20
N THR A 58 1.43 -10.14 2.72
CA THR A 58 1.76 -10.51 1.34
C THR A 58 2.56 -11.81 1.30
N GLY A 59 2.64 -12.44 0.14
CA GLY A 59 3.52 -13.60 -0.06
C GLY A 59 5.01 -13.22 -0.22
N ALA A 60 5.34 -11.93 -0.35
CA ALA A 60 6.71 -11.47 -0.54
C ALA A 60 7.52 -11.57 0.77
N ASP A 61 6.88 -11.32 1.91
CA ASP A 61 7.42 -11.57 3.25
C ASP A 61 6.32 -12.06 4.18
N LEU A 62 6.45 -13.30 4.66
CA LEU A 62 5.45 -13.96 5.50
C LEU A 62 5.44 -13.46 6.95
N PHE A 63 6.50 -12.78 7.39
CA PHE A 63 6.69 -12.35 8.77
C PHE A 63 6.41 -10.85 8.93
N ARG A 64 6.84 -10.05 7.96
CA ARG A 64 6.70 -8.60 7.96
C ARG A 64 5.53 -8.18 7.06
N PRO A 65 4.45 -7.62 7.60
CA PRO A 65 3.39 -7.07 6.76
C PRO A 65 3.92 -5.88 5.96
N LEU A 66 3.34 -5.67 4.77
CA LEU A 66 3.47 -4.45 4.01
C LEU A 66 2.51 -3.40 4.59
N VAL A 67 3.04 -2.23 4.92
CA VAL A 67 2.28 -1.07 5.36
C VAL A 67 2.43 0.03 4.31
N MET A 68 1.32 0.66 3.93
CA MET A 68 1.35 1.79 3.01
C MET A 68 0.53 2.95 3.53
N VAL A 69 1.02 4.16 3.31
CA VAL A 69 0.39 5.38 3.80
C VAL A 69 0.17 6.35 2.65
N ARG A 70 -1.07 6.83 2.52
CA ARG A 70 -1.40 8.03 1.75
C ARG A 70 -2.06 9.02 2.69
N ALA A 71 -1.42 10.17 2.88
CA ALA A 71 -1.92 11.23 3.76
C ALA A 71 -1.74 12.61 3.09
N PRO A 72 -2.58 13.59 3.44
CA PRO A 72 -2.49 14.95 2.90
C PRO A 72 -1.48 15.82 3.64
N SER A 73 -1.04 15.42 4.84
CA SER A 73 -0.10 16.19 5.66
C SER A 73 0.74 15.29 6.57
N PRO A 74 1.88 15.81 7.09
CA PRO A 74 2.68 15.10 8.08
C PRO A 74 1.93 14.71 9.35
N ASN A 75 0.99 15.53 9.81
CA ASN A 75 0.20 15.25 11.00
C ASN A 75 -0.78 14.09 10.77
N ALA A 76 -1.51 14.12 9.65
CA ALA A 76 -2.40 13.04 9.26
C ALA A 76 -1.64 11.72 9.08
N ALA A 77 -0.42 11.77 8.52
CA ALA A 77 0.44 10.60 8.41
C ALA A 77 0.83 10.03 9.78
N ALA A 78 1.21 10.87 10.74
CA ALA A 78 1.56 10.44 12.10
C ALA A 78 0.38 9.74 12.80
N GLN A 79 -0.82 10.32 12.72
CA GLN A 79 -2.04 9.72 13.29
C GLN A 79 -2.39 8.38 12.64
N LEU A 80 -2.20 8.26 11.32
CA LEU A 80 -2.39 7.00 10.61
C LEU A 80 -1.38 5.94 11.06
N LEU A 81 -0.10 6.30 11.20
CA LEU A 81 0.93 5.40 11.70
C LEU A 81 0.62 4.95 13.12
N GLU A 82 0.26 5.87 14.01
CA GLU A 82 -0.15 5.55 15.39
C GLU A 82 -1.30 4.54 15.42
N ALA A 83 -2.33 4.76 14.59
CA ALA A 83 -3.50 3.87 14.54
C ALA A 83 -3.22 2.52 13.87
N GLY A 84 -2.38 2.50 12.83
CA GLY A 84 -2.23 1.37 11.92
C GLY A 84 -1.03 0.47 12.21
N MET A 85 -0.04 0.97 12.93
CA MET A 85 1.16 0.22 13.29
C MET A 85 0.92 -0.63 14.53
N GLN A 86 1.70 -1.71 14.65
CA GLN A 86 1.75 -2.50 15.88
C GLN A 86 3.10 -2.21 16.56
N PRO A 87 3.10 -1.80 17.83
CA PRO A 87 4.34 -1.68 18.60
C PRO A 87 5.13 -2.99 18.53
N ASP A 88 6.47 -2.87 18.46
CA ASP A 88 7.43 -3.98 18.47
C ASP A 88 7.23 -5.03 17.35
N ARG A 89 6.50 -4.69 16.29
CA ARG A 89 6.32 -5.56 15.12
C ARG A 89 7.01 -4.97 13.89
N PRO A 90 8.10 -5.59 13.41
CA PRO A 90 8.75 -5.18 12.17
C PRO A 90 7.77 -5.23 10.99
N CYS A 91 7.86 -4.24 10.10
CA CYS A 91 7.05 -4.17 8.89
C CYS A 91 7.85 -3.51 7.77
N TYR A 92 7.36 -3.65 6.54
CA TYR A 92 7.85 -2.86 5.40
C TYR A 92 6.92 -1.68 5.17
N LEU A 93 7.40 -0.47 5.43
CA LEU A 93 6.64 0.76 5.18
C LEU A 93 6.97 1.30 3.79
N VAL A 94 5.93 1.53 2.98
CA VAL A 94 6.02 2.28 1.73
C VAL A 94 5.16 3.54 1.84
N MET A 95 5.76 4.69 1.61
CA MET A 95 5.07 5.98 1.69
C MET A 95 5.67 6.98 0.71
N PRO A 96 4.92 8.02 0.31
CA PRO A 96 5.46 9.15 -0.44
C PRO A 96 6.69 9.74 0.27
N SER A 97 7.75 10.02 -0.49
CA SER A 97 9.03 10.46 0.06
C SER A 97 8.93 11.81 0.76
N GLU A 98 7.96 12.64 0.37
CA GLU A 98 7.65 13.94 1.00
C GLU A 98 7.19 13.80 2.45
N LEU A 99 6.66 12.62 2.82
CA LEU A 99 6.26 12.31 4.18
C LEU A 99 7.36 11.59 4.98
N GLY A 100 8.53 11.33 4.38
CA GLY A 100 9.60 10.53 4.99
C GLY A 100 10.09 11.04 6.35
N ALA A 101 10.09 12.37 6.56
CA ALA A 101 10.44 12.98 7.85
C ALA A 101 9.51 12.53 9.00
N VAL A 102 8.27 12.16 8.70
CA VAL A 102 7.35 11.58 9.69
C VAL A 102 7.81 10.18 10.09
N ALA A 103 8.17 9.33 9.13
CA ALA A 103 8.64 7.98 9.43
C ALA A 103 9.89 8.00 10.33
N PHE A 104 10.87 8.87 10.05
CA PHE A 104 12.06 8.99 10.90
C PHE A 104 11.77 9.50 12.32
N ARG A 105 10.66 10.24 12.51
CA ARG A 105 10.26 10.75 13.82
C ARG A 105 9.47 9.71 14.62
N GLU A 106 8.55 9.01 13.96
CA GLU A 106 7.59 8.12 14.62
C GLU A 106 8.07 6.67 14.73
N LEU A 107 9.09 6.26 13.96
CA LEU A 107 9.51 4.87 13.83
C LEU A 107 11.03 4.71 13.93
N GLU A 108 11.46 3.54 14.39
CA GLU A 108 12.84 3.10 14.25
C GLU A 108 13.08 2.54 12.84
N ILE A 109 13.92 3.21 12.06
CA ILE A 109 14.21 2.84 10.67
C ILE A 109 15.52 2.05 10.60
N THR A 110 15.44 0.75 10.33
CA THR A 110 16.60 -0.13 10.16
C THR A 110 17.18 -0.07 8.74
N GLU A 111 16.32 0.05 7.73
CA GLU A 111 16.69 0.09 6.31
C GLU A 111 15.87 1.14 5.57
N LEU A 112 16.52 1.86 4.65
CA LEU A 112 15.89 2.89 3.83
C LEU A 112 16.19 2.62 2.35
N GLN A 113 15.15 2.63 1.54
CA GLN A 113 15.26 2.52 0.09
C GLN A 113 14.29 3.48 -0.60
N LEU A 114 14.78 4.20 -1.62
CA LEU A 114 13.91 4.92 -2.54
C LEU A 114 13.42 3.95 -3.63
N LEU A 115 12.11 3.77 -3.72
CA LEU A 115 11.51 2.90 -4.73
C LEU A 115 11.35 3.64 -6.06
N CYS A 116 11.71 2.99 -7.16
CA CYS A 116 11.41 3.46 -8.51
C CYS A 116 10.15 2.77 -9.02
N GLN A 117 9.03 3.49 -9.04
CA GLN A 117 7.77 3.01 -9.60
C GLN A 117 7.62 3.50 -11.04
N TYR A 118 7.29 2.58 -11.95
CA TYR A 118 7.20 2.86 -13.39
C TYR A 118 5.75 2.78 -13.87
N VAL A 119 5.37 3.68 -14.77
CA VAL A 119 4.09 3.62 -15.48
C VAL A 119 4.27 2.84 -16.76
N LEU A 120 3.40 1.85 -17.00
CA LEU A 120 3.34 1.15 -18.27
C LEU A 120 2.44 1.90 -19.26
N TYR A 121 3.03 2.41 -20.35
CA TYR A 121 2.25 2.98 -21.46
C TYR A 121 1.72 1.87 -22.37
N ALA A 122 0.49 1.43 -22.12
CA ALA A 122 -0.14 0.31 -22.83
C ALA A 122 -0.09 0.45 -24.37
N HIS A 123 -0.23 1.67 -24.90
CA HIS A 123 -0.18 1.94 -26.35
C HIS A 123 1.21 1.72 -26.99
N GLN A 124 2.28 1.71 -26.18
CA GLN A 124 3.65 1.45 -26.61
C GLN A 124 4.12 0.04 -26.23
N PHE A 125 3.36 -0.66 -25.39
CA PHE A 125 3.74 -1.96 -24.87
C PHE A 125 3.54 -3.05 -25.93
N LYS A 126 4.64 -3.75 -26.24
CA LYS A 126 4.61 -4.97 -27.05
C LYS A 126 4.78 -6.16 -26.11
N PRO A 127 3.76 -6.99 -25.89
CA PRO A 127 3.86 -8.10 -24.94
C PRO A 127 4.90 -9.13 -25.42
N LEU A 128 5.82 -9.49 -24.53
CA LEU A 128 6.72 -10.64 -24.70
C LEU A 128 6.23 -11.75 -23.79
N ILE A 129 5.79 -12.86 -24.38
CA ILE A 129 5.32 -14.04 -23.62
C ILE A 129 6.51 -14.95 -23.37
N ASN A 130 7.01 -14.93 -22.14
CA ASN A 130 8.02 -15.89 -21.69
C ASN A 130 7.31 -17.17 -21.22
N VAL A 131 7.57 -18.28 -21.90
CA VAL A 131 7.00 -19.59 -21.55
C VAL A 131 8.08 -20.47 -20.95
N LEU A 132 7.89 -20.90 -19.70
CA LEU A 132 8.67 -21.97 -19.10
C LEU A 132 7.95 -23.29 -19.43
N VAL A 133 8.60 -24.15 -20.22
CA VAL A 133 8.05 -25.45 -20.63
C VAL A 133 8.78 -26.59 -19.93
N GLN A 134 8.04 -27.65 -19.59
CA GLN A 134 8.59 -28.93 -19.18
C GLN A 134 8.14 -30.03 -20.16
N ARG A 135 8.94 -31.08 -20.29
CA ARG A 135 8.61 -32.23 -21.15
C ARG A 135 7.41 -32.98 -20.58
N ALA A 136 6.45 -33.35 -21.43
CA ALA A 136 5.37 -34.26 -21.03
C ALA A 136 5.94 -35.63 -20.64
N ALA A 137 5.50 -36.18 -19.51
CA ALA A 137 5.79 -37.58 -19.18
C ALA A 137 5.09 -38.46 -20.22
N SER A 138 5.87 -39.23 -21.00
CA SER A 138 5.32 -40.26 -21.87
C SER A 138 4.67 -41.34 -21.01
N ALA A 139 3.39 -41.64 -21.26
CA ALA A 139 2.72 -42.83 -20.73
C ALA A 139 3.21 -44.10 -21.45
#